data_AF-A0A2M8ADR2-F1
#
_entry.id   AF-A0A2M8ADR2-F1
#
_cell.length_a   1.000
_cell.length_b   1.000
_cell.length_c   1.000
_cell.angle_alpha   90.00
_cell.angle_beta   90.00
_cell.angle_gamma   90.00
#
_symmetry.space_group_name_H-M   'P 1'
#
loop_
_entity.id
_entity.type
_entity.pdbx_description
1 polymer ?
#
loop_
_entity_poly.entity_id
_entity_poly.type
_entity_poly.pdbx_seq_one_letter_code
_entity_poly.pdbx_strand_id
1 'polypeptide(L)'
;MTTVVIENSNYKEELRQKTSKPLLWIALISIIMFFSGLTSAVIVSQGGGGFINIKLPFAFTISTIIIVLSSATFYYGLFSIKKGKIEAAKISISLTLLLGL
;
A
#
# COMPACT_ATOMS: atom_id res chain seq x y z
N MET A 1 -17.80 14.11 36.41
CA MET A 1 -17.06 12.90 35.95
C MET A 1 -17.05 12.74 34.44
N THR A 2 -18.08 13.18 33.69
CA THR A 2 -18.12 13.07 32.22
C THR A 2 -17.16 14.00 31.48
N THR A 3 -16.88 15.21 31.99
CA THR A 3 -15.98 16.18 31.34
C THR A 3 -14.52 15.71 31.26
N VAL A 4 -14.01 15.05 32.31
CA VAL A 4 -12.63 14.51 32.37
C VAL A 4 -12.43 13.36 31.37
N VAL A 5 -13.49 12.59 31.08
CA VAL A 5 -13.45 11.48 30.11
C VAL A 5 -13.44 12.01 28.68
N ILE A 6 -14.23 13.05 28.39
CA ILE A 6 -14.30 13.70 27.06
C ILE A 6 -12.97 14.39 26.71
N GLU A 7 -12.31 15.03 27.67
CA GLU A 7 -11.00 15.65 27.47
C GLU A 7 -9.91 14.60 27.21
N ASN A 8 -9.93 13.47 27.93
CA ASN A 8 -9.03 12.35 27.69
C ASN A 8 -9.26 11.67 26.33
N SER A 9 -10.51 11.55 25.87
CA SER A 9 -10.81 10.96 24.55
C SER A 9 -10.34 11.85 23.42
N ASN A 10 -10.55 13.17 23.53
CA ASN A 10 -10.11 14.14 22.52
C ASN A 10 -8.57 14.20 22.43
N TYR A 11 -7.89 14.25 23.58
CA TYR A 11 -6.42 14.21 23.65
C TYR A 11 -5.83 12.95 22.96
N LYS A 12 -6.44 11.78 23.16
CA LYS A 12 -6.02 10.55 22.49
C LYS A 12 -6.22 10.61 20.97
N GLU A 13 -7.28 11.23 20.47
CA GLU A 13 -7.50 11.37 19.02
C GLU A 13 -6.52 12.34 18.36
N GLU A 14 -6.23 13.47 19.00
CA GLU A 14 -5.23 14.42 18.50
C GLU A 14 -3.83 13.80 18.40
N LEU A 15 -3.44 13.02 19.42
CA LEU A 15 -2.20 12.24 19.39
C LEU A 15 -2.18 11.23 18.25
N ARG A 16 -3.29 10.50 18.02
CA ARG A 16 -3.38 9.54 16.90
C ARG A 16 -3.27 10.24 15.54
N GLN A 17 -3.91 11.38 15.34
CA GLN A 17 -3.81 12.13 14.08
C GLN A 17 -2.38 12.61 13.81
N LYS A 18 -1.67 13.10 14.82
CA LYS A 18 -0.27 13.55 14.71
C LYS A 18 0.69 12.39 14.43
N THR A 19 0.45 11.22 15.01
CA THR A 19 1.37 10.05 14.93
C THR A 19 1.10 9.13 13.74
N SER A 20 -0.12 9.13 13.17
CA SER A 20 -0.48 8.18 12.10
C SER A 20 0.36 8.34 10.82
N LYS A 21 0.63 9.57 10.38
CA LYS A 21 1.40 9.80 9.13
C LYS A 21 2.88 9.39 9.26
N PRO A 22 3.61 9.79 10.32
CA PRO A 22 4.98 9.31 10.53
C PRO A 22 5.06 7.79 10.71
N LEU A 23 4.10 7.19 11.42
CA LEU A 23 4.09 5.74 11.64
C LEU A 23 3.89 4.96 10.34
N LEU A 24 3.03 5.44 9.43
CA LEU A 24 2.87 4.87 8.09
C LEU A 24 4.17 4.95 7.28
N TRP A 25 4.93 6.04 7.38
CA TRP A 25 6.22 6.16 6.71
C TRP A 25 7.23 5.12 7.20
N ILE A 26 7.33 4.91 8.53
CA ILE A 26 8.21 3.88 9.10
C ILE A 26 7.78 2.49 8.63
N ALA A 27 6.47 2.21 8.61
CA ALA A 27 5.94 0.95 8.10
C ALA A 27 6.29 0.72 6.62
N LEU A 28 6.19 1.75 5.77
CA LEU A 28 6.56 1.68 4.36
C LEU A 28 8.06 1.39 4.18
N ILE A 29 8.92 2.06 4.95
CA ILE A 29 10.37 1.83 4.91
C ILE A 29 10.71 0.39 5.31
N SER A 30 10.06 -0.15 6.33
CA SER A 30 10.24 -1.54 6.77
C SER A 30 9.92 -2.55 5.66
N ILE A 31 8.79 -2.35 4.97
CA ILE A 31 8.39 -3.19 3.83
C ILE A 31 9.41 -3.10 2.70
N ILE A 32 9.87 -1.89 2.35
CA ILE A 32 10.88 -1.70 1.31
C ILE A 32 12.19 -2.41 1.67
N MET A 33 12.63 -2.33 2.93
CA MET A 33 13.85 -2.99 3.40
C MET A 33 13.72 -4.52 3.31
N PHE A 34 12.57 -5.08 3.69
CA PHE A 34 12.30 -6.52 3.61
C PHE A 34 12.39 -7.03 2.17
N PHE A 35 11.68 -6.41 1.23
CA PHE A 35 11.75 -6.80 -0.18
C PHE A 35 13.13 -6.53 -0.79
N SER A 36 13.80 -5.44 -0.42
CA SER A 36 15.17 -5.16 -0.89
C SER A 36 16.16 -6.24 -0.47
N GLY A 37 16.05 -6.78 0.74
CA GLY A 37 16.86 -7.91 1.20
C GLY A 37 16.58 -9.21 0.44
N LEU A 38 15.31 -9.49 0.14
CA LEU A 38 14.94 -10.65 -0.67
C LEU A 38 15.46 -10.51 -2.11
N THR A 39 15.30 -9.33 -2.72
CA THR A 39 15.81 -9.06 -4.07
C THR A 39 17.33 -9.11 -4.13
N SER A 40 18.04 -8.57 -3.13
CA SER A 40 19.50 -8.61 -3.10
C SER A 40 20.05 -10.03 -2.96
N ALA A 41 19.42 -10.87 -2.12
CA ALA A 41 19.78 -12.28 -1.99
C ALA A 41 19.65 -13.03 -3.33
N VAL A 42 18.58 -12.76 -4.10
CA VAL A 42 18.39 -13.32 -5.44
C VAL A 42 19.47 -12.86 -6.41
N ILE A 43 19.83 -11.57 -6.41
CA ILE A 43 20.87 -11.02 -7.30
C ILE A 43 22.26 -11.59 -6.97
N VAL A 44 22.63 -11.65 -5.70
CA VAL A 44 23.95 -12.18 -5.27
C VAL A 44 24.06 -13.66 -5.62
N SER A 45 22.99 -14.42 -5.40
CA SER A 45 22.99 -15.85 -5.68
C SER A 45 23.08 -16.12 -7.20
N GLN A 46 22.53 -15.23 -8.06
CA GLN A 46 22.73 -15.28 -9.52
C GLN A 46 24.18 -15.16 -9.96
N GLY A 47 25.00 -14.36 -9.26
CA GLY A 47 26.42 -14.18 -9.58
C GLY A 47 27.29 -15.41 -9.27
N GLY A 48 26.83 -16.32 -8.41
CA GLY A 48 27.60 -17.50 -7.95
C GLY A 48 27.63 -18.69 -8.91
N GLY A 49 27.09 -18.56 -10.14
CA GLY A 49 27.17 -19.58 -11.18
C GLY A 49 26.16 -20.74 -11.09
N GLY A 50 25.42 -20.87 -9.97
CA GLY A 50 24.43 -21.94 -9.75
C GLY A 50 23.00 -21.62 -10.18
N PHE A 51 22.73 -20.49 -10.83
CA PHE A 51 21.35 -20.11 -11.20
C PHE A 51 20.84 -20.84 -12.43
N ILE A 52 19.74 -21.57 -12.26
CA ILE A 52 18.93 -22.05 -13.39
C ILE A 52 18.28 -20.84 -14.05
N ASN A 53 18.44 -20.72 -15.36
CA ASN A 53 17.72 -19.74 -16.17
C ASN A 53 16.24 -20.12 -16.25
N ILE A 54 15.43 -19.57 -15.33
CA ILE A 54 13.98 -19.70 -15.36
C ILE A 54 13.45 -18.60 -16.29
N LYS A 55 12.84 -19.00 -17.42
CA LYS A 55 12.10 -18.05 -18.26
C LYS A 55 10.82 -17.65 -17.53
N LEU A 56 10.69 -16.37 -17.22
CA LEU A 56 9.49 -15.82 -16.60
C LEU A 56 8.31 -15.92 -17.58
N PRO A 57 7.17 -16.52 -17.18
CA PRO A 57 5.97 -16.54 -17.99
C PRO A 57 5.42 -15.13 -18.21
N PHE A 58 4.85 -14.89 -19.39
CA PHE A 58 4.20 -13.62 -19.73
C PHE A 58 3.08 -13.20 -18.75
N ALA A 59 2.48 -14.17 -18.05
CA ALA A 59 1.48 -13.92 -17.01
C ALA A 59 1.97 -12.93 -15.93
N PHE A 60 3.25 -12.96 -15.54
CA PHE A 60 3.79 -12.02 -14.54
C PHE A 60 3.77 -10.56 -15.04
N THR A 61 3.99 -10.33 -16.33
CA THR A 61 3.92 -9.00 -16.92
C THR A 61 2.49 -8.47 -16.91
N ILE A 62 1.50 -9.33 -17.23
CA ILE A 62 0.08 -8.99 -17.16
C ILE A 62 -0.30 -8.58 -15.73
N SER A 63 0.07 -9.37 -14.73
CA SER A 63 -0.23 -9.06 -13.32
C SER A 63 0.40 -7.74 -12.89
N THR A 64 1.62 -7.43 -13.34
CA THR A 64 2.29 -6.15 -13.05
C THR A 64 1.49 -4.96 -13.61
N ILE A 65 1.00 -5.08 -14.85
CA ILE A 65 0.17 -4.05 -15.48
C ILE A 65 -1.15 -3.88 -14.73
N ILE A 66 -1.81 -4.98 -14.34
CA ILE A 66 -3.05 -4.96 -13.58
C ILE A 66 -2.86 -4.26 -12.22
N ILE A 67 -1.77 -4.55 -11.51
CA ILE A 67 -1.45 -3.89 -10.23
C ILE A 67 -1.25 -2.39 -10.41
N VAL A 68 -0.55 -1.96 -11.46
CA VAL A 68 -0.36 -0.54 -11.77
C VAL A 68 -1.69 0.15 -12.07
N LEU A 69 -2.57 -0.50 -12.84
CA LEU A 69 -3.93 0.00 -13.12
C LEU A 69 -4.79 0.08 -11.86
N SER A 70 -4.67 -0.90 -10.97
CA SER A 70 -5.35 -0.90 -9.67
C SER A 70 -4.90 0.30 -8.80
N SER A 71 -3.60 0.59 -8.77
CA SER A 71 -3.04 1.77 -8.09
C SER A 71 -3.60 3.09 -8.65
N ALA A 72 -3.69 3.22 -9.97
CA ALA A 72 -4.28 4.40 -10.62
C ALA A 72 -5.77 4.56 -10.28
N THR A 73 -6.53 3.47 -10.25
CA THR A 73 -7.95 3.45 -9.89
C THR A 73 -8.16 3.88 -8.43
N PHE A 74 -7.30 3.39 -7.53
CA PHE A 74 -7.31 3.79 -6.12
C PHE A 74 -7.01 5.29 -5.94
N TYR A 75 -6.01 5.81 -6.66
CA TYR A 75 -5.66 7.23 -6.64
C TYR A 75 -6.82 8.12 -7.10
N TYR A 76 -7.53 7.70 -8.16
CA TYR A 76 -8.74 8.39 -8.62
C TYR A 76 -9.87 8.35 -7.58
N GLY A 77 -10.03 7.23 -6.86
CA GLY A 77 -10.93 7.12 -5.72
C GLY A 77 -10.62 8.15 -4.63
N LEU A 78 -9.34 8.26 -4.25
CA LEU A 78 -8.89 9.26 -3.26
C LEU A 78 -9.20 10.69 -3.69
N PHE A 79 -9.01 11.01 -4.97
CA PHE A 79 -9.34 12.33 -5.52
C PHE A 79 -10.85 12.60 -5.51
N SER A 80 -11.68 11.58 -5.80
CA SER A 80 -13.14 11.69 -5.79
C SER A 80 -13.70 11.93 -4.38
N ILE A 81 -13.11 11.31 -3.35
CA ILE A 81 -13.46 11.57 -1.94
C ILE A 81 -13.16 13.03 -1.57
N LYS A 82 -11.99 13.55 -1.97
CA LYS A 82 -11.64 14.96 -1.72
C LYS A 82 -12.60 15.95 -2.38
N LYS A 83 -13.29 15.55 -3.45
CA LYS A 83 -14.33 16.34 -4.15
C LYS A 83 -15.74 16.13 -3.58
N GLY A 84 -15.90 15.36 -2.50
CA GLY A 84 -17.21 15.07 -1.90
C GLY A 84 -18.05 14.03 -2.64
N LYS A 85 -17.52 13.37 -3.68
CA LYS A 85 -18.25 12.37 -4.48
C LYS A 85 -18.07 10.97 -3.89
N ILE A 86 -18.80 10.69 -2.81
CA ILE A 86 -18.68 9.43 -2.05
C ILE A 86 -19.13 8.20 -2.85
N GLU A 87 -20.16 8.32 -3.69
CA GLU A 87 -20.62 7.20 -4.53
C GLU A 87 -19.58 6.78 -5.57
N ALA A 88 -18.99 7.75 -6.26
CA ALA A 88 -17.91 7.51 -7.21
C ALA A 88 -16.70 6.86 -6.52
N ALA A 89 -16.38 7.28 -5.29
CA ALA A 89 -15.29 6.69 -4.51
C ALA A 89 -15.56 5.22 -4.11
N LYS A 90 -16.80 4.88 -3.73
CA LYS A 90 -17.17 3.49 -3.42
C LYS A 90 -16.97 2.57 -4.62
N ILE A 91 -17.42 3.02 -5.80
CA ILE A 91 -17.24 2.27 -7.05
C ILE A 91 -15.75 2.08 -7.35
N SER A 92 -14.93 3.12 -7.23
CA SER A 92 -13.47 3.03 -7.46
C SER A 92 -12.78 2.05 -6.51
N ILE A 93 -13.18 2.01 -5.23
CA ILE A 93 -12.60 1.10 -4.24
C ILE A 93 -13.02 -0.36 -4.53
N SER A 94 -14.29 -0.60 -4.84
CA SER A 94 -14.76 -1.94 -5.23
C SER A 94 -14.07 -2.43 -6.50
N LEU A 95 -13.85 -1.54 -7.47
CA LEU A 95 -13.12 -1.85 -8.69
C LEU A 95 -11.65 -2.17 -8.40
N THR A 96 -10.99 -1.39 -7.53
CA THR A 96 -9.60 -1.64 -7.09
C THR A 96 -9.48 -3.02 -6.43
N LEU A 97 -10.44 -3.42 -5.61
CA LEU A 97 -10.48 -4.74 -4.98
C LEU A 97 -10.60 -5.86 -6.01
N LEU A 98 -11.48 -5.70 -7.01
CA LEU A 98 -11.64 -6.67 -8.09
C LEU A 98 -10.40 -6.77 -8.99
N LEU A 99 -9.70 -5.67 -9.25
CA LEU A 99 -8.45 -5.68 -10.00
C LEU A 99 -7.28 -6.26 -9.18
N GLY A 100 -7.36 -6.23 -7.86
CA GLY A 100 -6.30 -6.70 -6.96
C GLY A 100 -6.39 -8.18 -6.59
N LEU A 101 -7.53 -8.83 -6.86
CA LEU A 101 -7.79 -10.26 -6.68
C LEU A 101 -7.35 -11.04 -7.92
#